data_AF-A0A651GBW8-F1
#
_entry.id   AF-A0A651GBW8-F1
#
_cell.length_a   1.000
_cell.length_b   1.000
_cell.length_c   1.000
_cell.angle_alpha   90.00
_cell.angle_beta   90.00
_cell.angle_gamma   90.00
#
_symmetry.space_group_name_H-M   'P 1'
#
loop_
_entity.id
_entity.type
_entity.pdbx_description
1 polymer ?
#
loop_
_entity_poly.entity_id
_entity_poly.type
_entity_poly.pdbx_seq_one_letter_code
_entity_poly.pdbx_strand_id
1 'polypeptide(L)'
;MKALKLVITAAIFMVSAFTNAVEASNADSTVVTTMSAETFDRLETGLLFGMSSDVTGVVESSLFNAVHIKIAYPEFISEAVEAELARIAIEGNSHSLRYKAYLTLNYYRTPSEFGTPEVLLSLLDNSYQNGIFFYFQERVQSEQFTSTHN
;
A
#
# COMPACT_ATOMS: atom_id res chain seq x y z
N MET A 1 -13.21 -20.99 62.57
CA MET A 1 -12.70 -19.81 61.83
C MET A 1 -13.82 -19.32 60.93
N LYS A 2 -14.21 -18.05 61.05
CA LYS A 2 -15.12 -17.37 60.12
C LYS A 2 -14.33 -17.02 58.85
N ALA A 3 -14.84 -17.36 57.68
CA ALA A 3 -14.53 -16.76 56.38
C ALA A 3 -15.32 -17.52 55.31
N LEU A 4 -15.89 -16.95 54.26
CA LEU A 4 -16.12 -15.58 53.83
C LEU A 4 -17.04 -15.76 52.61
N LYS A 5 -18.18 -15.06 52.56
CA LYS A 5 -19.00 -15.00 51.35
C LYS A 5 -18.29 -14.12 50.32
N LEU A 6 -18.11 -14.59 49.08
CA LEU A 6 -17.84 -13.75 47.90
C LEU A 6 -18.21 -14.56 46.65
N VAL A 7 -19.46 -14.47 46.19
CA VAL A 7 -20.01 -13.53 45.20
C VAL A 7 -19.59 -13.89 43.76
N ILE A 8 -20.61 -14.44 43.09
CA ILE A 8 -20.87 -14.62 41.67
C ILE A 8 -20.49 -13.39 40.85
N THR A 9 -19.95 -13.55 39.63
CA THR A 9 -20.49 -12.97 38.39
C THR A 9 -19.74 -13.56 37.18
N ALA A 10 -20.42 -14.40 36.42
CA ALA A 10 -20.05 -14.71 35.05
C ALA A 10 -20.41 -13.50 34.17
N ALA A 11 -19.43 -12.93 33.48
CA ALA A 11 -19.67 -11.90 32.48
C ALA A 11 -19.61 -12.54 31.09
N ILE A 12 -20.78 -12.85 30.55
CA ILE A 12 -21.01 -13.04 29.11
C ILE A 12 -21.29 -11.65 28.55
N PHE A 13 -20.47 -11.14 27.64
CA PHE A 13 -20.84 -10.04 26.74
C PHE A 13 -20.18 -10.30 25.38
N MET A 14 -20.91 -10.95 24.48
CA MET A 14 -21.73 -10.35 23.40
C MET A 14 -20.86 -9.93 22.21
N VAL A 15 -20.66 -10.89 21.29
CA VAL A 15 -20.13 -10.64 19.94
C VAL A 15 -21.20 -9.87 19.18
N SER A 16 -21.01 -8.56 19.04
CA SER A 16 -21.82 -7.74 18.14
C SER A 16 -21.45 -8.08 16.70
N ALA A 17 -22.13 -9.09 16.15
CA ALA A 17 -22.22 -9.26 14.71
C ALA A 17 -22.95 -8.04 14.14
N PHE A 18 -22.23 -7.19 13.41
CA PHE A 18 -22.83 -6.18 12.56
C PHE A 18 -23.67 -6.88 11.48
N THR A 19 -24.96 -7.05 11.77
CA THR A 19 -25.97 -7.37 10.77
C THR A 19 -26.54 -6.05 10.28
N ASN A 20 -26.00 -5.53 9.20
CA ASN A 20 -26.70 -4.50 8.45
C ASN A 20 -27.91 -5.16 7.80
N ALA A 21 -29.10 -4.73 8.25
CA ALA A 21 -30.36 -5.06 7.62
C ALA A 21 -30.28 -4.66 6.14
N VAL A 22 -30.55 -5.64 5.27
CA VAL A 22 -30.77 -5.41 3.85
C VAL A 22 -32.12 -4.72 3.72
N GLU A 23 -32.12 -3.40 3.72
CA GLU A 23 -33.20 -2.63 3.10
C GLU A 23 -32.94 -2.61 1.59
N ALA A 24 -33.78 -3.36 0.88
CA ALA A 24 -33.87 -3.31 -0.56
C ALA A 24 -34.39 -1.93 -0.98
N SER A 25 -33.46 -1.05 -1.37
CA SER A 25 -33.77 0.14 -2.16
C SER A 25 -33.06 0.02 -3.49
N ASN A 26 -33.86 -0.07 -4.56
CA ASN A 26 -33.40 0.00 -5.94
C ASN A 26 -32.83 1.40 -6.18
N ALA A 27 -31.51 1.53 -6.00
CA ALA A 27 -30.76 2.67 -6.49
C ALA A 27 -29.49 2.13 -7.13
N ASP A 28 -29.48 2.19 -8.45
CA ASP A 28 -28.27 2.15 -9.27
C ASP A 28 -27.27 3.15 -8.70
N SER A 29 -26.33 2.65 -7.91
CA SER A 29 -25.33 3.44 -7.23
C SER A 29 -24.01 2.75 -7.49
N THR A 30 -23.32 3.23 -8.52
CA THR A 30 -21.88 3.05 -8.59
C THR A 30 -21.31 3.76 -7.38
N VAL A 31 -21.08 3.02 -6.29
CA VAL A 31 -20.38 3.51 -5.11
C VAL A 31 -18.94 3.79 -5.55
N VAL A 32 -18.71 4.98 -6.08
CA VAL A 32 -17.38 5.56 -6.10
C VAL A 32 -17.07 5.84 -4.64
N THR A 33 -16.42 4.89 -3.97
CA THR A 33 -15.93 5.07 -2.61
C THR A 33 -14.83 6.13 -2.66
N THR A 34 -15.20 7.41 -2.59
CA THR A 34 -14.23 8.48 -2.36
C THR A 34 -13.63 8.24 -0.99
N MET A 35 -12.36 7.83 -0.96
CA MET A 35 -11.65 7.63 0.30
C MET A 35 -11.67 8.91 1.13
N SER A 36 -11.93 8.77 2.43
CA SER A 36 -11.87 9.92 3.33
C SER A 36 -10.42 10.37 3.51
N ALA A 37 -10.22 11.66 3.75
CA ALA A 37 -8.90 12.22 4.07
C ALA A 37 -8.24 11.50 5.27
N GLU A 38 -9.03 11.10 6.26
CA GLU A 38 -8.55 10.30 7.39
C GLU A 38 -7.98 8.94 6.96
N THR A 39 -8.58 8.31 5.95
CA THR A 39 -8.06 7.02 5.45
C THR A 39 -6.74 7.23 4.71
N PHE A 40 -6.59 8.31 3.94
CA PHE A 40 -5.30 8.65 3.32
C PHE A 40 -4.21 8.94 4.35
N ASP A 41 -4.52 9.70 5.40
CA ASP A 41 -3.57 9.99 6.49
C ASP A 41 -3.07 8.72 7.18
N ARG A 42 -3.97 7.75 7.40
CA ARG A 42 -3.60 6.43 7.95
C ARG A 42 -2.72 5.63 6.99
N LEU A 43 -3.01 5.63 5.69
CA LEU A 43 -2.18 4.95 4.69
C LEU A 43 -0.78 5.58 4.60
N GLU A 44 -0.71 6.91 4.54
CA GLU A 44 0.55 7.66 4.55
C GLU A 44 1.38 7.31 5.78
N THR A 45 0.78 7.44 6.97
CA THR A 45 1.47 7.13 8.24
C THR A 45 1.99 5.70 8.27
N GLY A 46 1.17 4.73 7.83
CA GLY A 46 1.56 3.32 7.79
C GLY A 46 2.73 3.07 6.83
N LEU A 47 2.71 3.70 5.66
CA LEU A 47 3.79 3.61 4.67
C LEU A 47 5.08 4.23 5.21
N LEU A 48 5.03 5.43 5.76
CA LEU A 48 6.20 6.12 6.31
C LEU A 48 6.80 5.34 7.49
N PHE A 49 5.96 4.79 8.36
CA PHE A 49 6.40 3.95 9.48
C PHE A 49 7.14 2.70 8.99
N GLY A 50 6.61 2.03 7.97
CA GLY A 50 7.24 0.84 7.42
C GLY A 50 8.55 1.14 6.66
N MET A 51 8.58 2.24 5.90
CA MET A 51 9.76 2.69 5.15
C MET A 51 10.92 3.18 6.05
N SER A 52 10.61 3.70 7.23
CA SER A 52 11.60 4.12 8.24
C SER A 52 12.13 2.97 9.11
N SER A 53 11.72 1.72 8.86
CA SER A 53 12.17 0.57 9.64
C SER A 53 13.65 0.24 9.41
N ASP A 54 14.35 -0.18 10.46
CA ASP A 54 15.72 -0.72 10.38
C ASP A 54 15.78 -2.13 9.77
N VAL A 55 14.62 -2.79 9.60
CA VAL A 55 14.53 -4.15 9.06
C VAL A 55 14.28 -4.09 7.56
N THR A 56 15.28 -4.47 6.76
CA THR A 56 15.20 -4.43 5.28
C THR A 56 13.92 -5.05 4.71
N GLY A 57 13.50 -6.22 5.22
CA GLY A 57 12.28 -6.87 4.74
C GLY A 57 10.99 -6.09 5.02
N VAL A 58 10.96 -5.29 6.10
CA VAL A 58 9.83 -4.39 6.40
C VAL A 58 9.81 -3.23 5.42
N VAL A 59 10.98 -2.66 5.11
CA VAL A 59 11.09 -1.59 4.10
C VAL A 59 10.68 -2.12 2.73
N GLU A 60 11.18 -3.29 2.30
CA GLU A 60 10.80 -3.90 1.01
C GLU A 60 9.30 -4.18 0.91
N SER A 61 8.69 -4.71 1.97
CA SER A 61 7.24 -4.91 2.04
C SER A 61 6.49 -3.58 1.96
N SER A 62 7.02 -2.53 2.57
CA SER A 62 6.43 -1.18 2.53
C SER A 62 6.53 -0.55 1.14
N LEU A 63 7.62 -0.78 0.40
CA LEU A 63 7.74 -0.37 -1.00
C LEU A 63 6.71 -1.10 -1.88
N PHE A 64 6.50 -2.40 -1.66
CA PHE A 64 5.46 -3.16 -2.36
C PHE A 64 4.05 -2.62 -2.02
N ASN A 65 3.78 -2.36 -0.75
CA ASN A 65 2.51 -1.79 -0.30
C ASN A 65 2.26 -0.39 -0.88
N ALA A 66 3.30 0.44 -1.00
CA ALA A 66 3.19 1.75 -1.64
C ALA A 66 2.71 1.62 -3.09
N VAL A 67 3.32 0.71 -3.86
CA VAL A 67 2.88 0.41 -5.23
C VAL A 67 1.44 -0.06 -5.26
N HIS A 68 1.08 -1.02 -4.40
CA HIS A 68 -0.29 -1.54 -4.32
C HIS A 68 -1.31 -0.44 -4.01
N ILE A 69 -1.04 0.41 -3.01
CA ILE A 69 -1.91 1.53 -2.64
C ILE A 69 -2.09 2.49 -3.80
N LYS A 70 -0.99 2.88 -4.49
CA LYS A 70 -1.05 3.81 -5.61
C LYS A 70 -1.79 3.23 -6.84
N ILE A 71 -1.73 1.92 -7.05
CA ILE A 71 -2.54 1.24 -8.07
C ILE A 71 -4.03 1.26 -7.70
N ALA A 72 -4.36 0.91 -6.45
CA ALA A 72 -5.74 0.82 -5.97
C ALA A 72 -6.41 2.18 -5.82
N TYR A 73 -5.63 3.21 -5.47
CA TYR A 73 -6.08 4.58 -5.22
C TYR A 73 -5.16 5.57 -5.95
N PRO A 74 -5.33 5.75 -7.28
CA PRO A 74 -4.47 6.62 -8.09
C PRO A 74 -4.42 8.07 -7.60
N GLU A 75 -5.47 8.55 -6.96
CA GLU A 75 -5.61 9.87 -6.36
C GLU A 75 -4.82 10.03 -5.05
N PHE A 76 -4.29 8.95 -4.47
CA PHE A 76 -3.38 9.03 -3.33
C PHE A 76 -2.10 9.76 -3.73
N ILE A 77 -1.92 10.97 -3.21
CA ILE A 77 -0.76 11.84 -3.45
C ILE A 77 -0.20 12.21 -2.08
N SER A 78 1.08 11.94 -1.86
CA SER A 78 1.77 12.22 -0.61
C SER A 78 3.20 12.63 -0.89
N GLU A 79 3.50 13.91 -0.69
CA GLU A 79 4.86 14.46 -0.83
C GLU A 79 5.83 13.80 0.16
N ALA A 80 5.33 13.45 1.36
CA ALA A 80 6.13 12.77 2.37
C ALA A 80 6.56 11.37 1.93
N VAL A 81 5.63 10.59 1.35
CA VAL A 81 5.94 9.27 0.79
C VAL A 81 6.92 9.39 -0.37
N GLU A 82 6.72 10.33 -1.29
CA GLU A 82 7.66 10.56 -2.40
C GLU A 82 9.06 10.97 -1.92
N ALA A 83 9.15 11.84 -0.91
CA ALA A 83 10.42 12.25 -0.33
C ALA A 83 11.14 11.07 0.32
N GLU A 84 10.41 10.22 1.05
CA GLU A 84 10.99 9.05 1.70
C GLU A 84 11.45 7.99 0.69
N LEU A 85 10.67 7.77 -0.39
CA LEU A 85 11.08 6.93 -1.52
C LEU A 85 12.37 7.45 -2.17
N ALA A 86 12.47 8.77 -2.38
CA ALA A 86 13.67 9.39 -2.94
C ALA A 86 14.88 9.22 -2.01
N ARG A 87 14.69 9.38 -0.69
CA ARG A 87 15.73 9.14 0.31
C ARG A 87 16.21 7.70 0.26
N ILE A 88 15.31 6.71 0.28
CA ILE A 88 15.67 5.28 0.21
C ILE A 88 16.37 4.95 -1.12
N ALA A 89 15.95 5.55 -2.23
CA ALA A 89 16.60 5.34 -3.53
C ALA A 89 18.06 5.79 -3.55
N ILE A 90 18.43 6.79 -2.75
CA ILE A 90 19.79 7.33 -2.65
C ILE A 90 20.58 6.61 -1.55
N GLU A 91 20.00 6.47 -0.37
CA GLU A 91 20.69 6.10 0.87
C GLU A 91 20.48 4.64 1.31
N GLY A 92 19.59 3.90 0.63
CA GLY A 92 19.25 2.53 1.00
C GLY A 92 20.47 1.62 1.15
N ASN A 93 20.43 0.74 2.16
CA ASN A 93 21.55 -0.10 2.59
C ASN A 93 22.01 -1.15 1.57
N SER A 94 21.23 -1.40 0.52
CA SER A 94 21.55 -2.37 -0.53
C SER A 94 21.16 -1.83 -1.90
N HIS A 95 21.86 -2.29 -2.94
CA HIS A 95 21.52 -1.91 -4.32
C HIS A 95 20.08 -2.32 -4.69
N SER A 96 19.66 -3.53 -4.28
CA SER A 96 18.29 -4.01 -4.48
C SER A 96 17.26 -3.05 -3.90
N LEU A 97 17.43 -2.64 -2.63
CA LEU A 97 16.50 -1.74 -1.95
C LEU A 97 16.46 -0.37 -2.62
N ARG A 98 17.63 0.22 -2.91
CA ARG A 98 17.73 1.51 -3.61
C ARG A 98 17.03 1.46 -4.97
N TYR A 99 17.24 0.39 -5.73
CA TYR A 99 16.66 0.27 -7.05
C TYR A 99 15.14 0.06 -7.00
N LYS A 100 14.63 -0.75 -6.07
CA LYS A 100 13.18 -0.89 -5.86
C LYS A 100 12.53 0.44 -5.48
N ALA A 101 13.13 1.21 -4.56
CA ALA A 101 12.62 2.52 -4.18
C ALA A 101 12.64 3.51 -5.36
N TYR A 102 13.69 3.49 -6.18
CA TYR A 102 13.74 4.25 -7.43
C TYR A 102 12.58 3.86 -8.37
N LEU A 103 12.33 2.57 -8.59
CA LEU A 103 11.23 2.13 -9.45
C LEU A 103 9.86 2.56 -8.89
N THR A 104 9.64 2.40 -7.58
CA THR A 104 8.42 2.88 -6.91
C THR A 104 8.24 4.40 -7.09
N LEU A 105 9.32 5.18 -6.94
CA LEU A 105 9.28 6.63 -7.12
C LEU A 105 8.91 7.04 -8.55
N ASN A 106 9.49 6.38 -9.57
CA ASN A 106 9.12 6.65 -10.96
C ASN A 106 7.65 6.31 -11.20
N TYR A 107 7.18 5.17 -10.70
CA TYR A 107 5.77 4.81 -10.81
C TYR A 107 4.85 5.84 -10.14
N TYR A 108 5.21 6.36 -8.96
CA TYR A 108 4.41 7.39 -8.27
C TYR A 108 4.27 8.68 -9.08
N ARG A 109 5.34 9.09 -9.76
CA ARG A 109 5.42 10.34 -10.53
C ARG A 109 4.76 10.24 -11.90
N THR A 110 4.90 9.11 -12.57
CA THR A 110 4.36 8.89 -13.92
C THR A 110 3.60 7.55 -14.03
N PRO A 111 2.52 7.32 -13.24
CA PRO A 111 1.83 6.01 -13.24
C PRO A 111 1.37 5.54 -14.63
N SER A 112 0.99 6.48 -15.49
CA SER A 112 0.49 6.22 -16.85
C SER A 112 1.51 5.56 -17.78
N GLU A 113 2.81 5.69 -17.52
CA GLU A 113 3.89 5.11 -18.34
C GLU A 113 4.05 3.60 -18.10
N PHE A 114 3.59 3.12 -16.94
CA PHE A 114 3.77 1.75 -16.50
C PHE A 114 2.62 0.82 -16.95
N GLY A 115 1.47 1.35 -17.36
CA GLY A 115 0.34 0.58 -17.87
C GLY A 115 -0.96 0.87 -17.13
N THR A 116 -2.01 0.11 -17.46
CA THR A 116 -3.32 0.31 -16.83
C THR A 116 -3.39 -0.38 -15.45
N PRO A 117 -4.20 0.15 -14.52
CA PRO A 117 -4.36 -0.45 -13.20
C PRO A 117 -4.72 -1.94 -13.23
N GLU A 118 -5.54 -2.40 -14.18
CA GLU A 118 -5.97 -3.80 -14.29
C GLU A 118 -4.77 -4.74 -14.56
N VAL A 119 -3.86 -4.32 -15.44
CA VAL A 119 -2.63 -5.08 -15.73
C VAL A 119 -1.76 -5.11 -14.49
N LEU A 120 -1.57 -3.96 -13.83
CA LEU A 120 -0.73 -3.87 -12.64
C LEU A 120 -1.29 -4.69 -11.48
N LEU A 121 -2.60 -4.67 -11.25
CA LEU A 121 -3.27 -5.50 -10.24
C LEU A 121 -3.07 -6.99 -10.49
N SER A 122 -3.05 -7.43 -11.77
CA SER A 122 -2.79 -8.84 -12.10
C SER A 122 -1.36 -9.30 -11.79
N LEU A 123 -0.43 -8.34 -11.63
CA LEU A 123 0.97 -8.58 -11.29
C LEU A 123 1.25 -8.45 -9.79
N LEU A 124 0.27 -7.97 -9.00
CA LEU A 124 0.39 -7.89 -7.55
C LEU A 124 0.16 -9.27 -6.93
N ASP A 125 1.27 -9.95 -6.63
CA ASP A 125 1.26 -11.21 -5.91
C ASP A 125 1.99 -11.07 -4.57
N ASN A 126 1.27 -11.22 -3.46
CA ASN A 126 1.85 -11.16 -2.11
C ASN A 126 2.86 -12.29 -1.84
N SER A 127 2.73 -13.43 -2.54
CA SER A 127 3.68 -14.54 -2.47
C SER A 127 4.91 -14.32 -3.34
N TYR A 128 4.84 -13.37 -4.28
CA TYR A 128 5.92 -13.02 -5.20
C TYR A 128 6.01 -11.50 -5.43
N GLN A 129 6.33 -10.75 -4.36
CA GLN A 129 6.36 -9.28 -4.38
C GLN A 129 7.35 -8.68 -5.40
N ASN A 130 8.37 -9.43 -5.82
CA ASN A 130 9.34 -8.95 -6.80
C ASN A 130 8.78 -8.83 -8.23
N GLY A 131 7.68 -9.51 -8.55
CA GLY A 131 7.11 -9.55 -9.90
C GLY A 131 6.80 -8.16 -10.46
N ILE A 132 6.14 -7.31 -9.66
CA ILE A 132 5.79 -5.94 -10.07
C ILE A 132 7.04 -5.08 -10.33
N PHE A 133 8.10 -5.28 -9.55
CA PHE A 133 9.36 -4.53 -9.72
C PHE A 133 10.12 -4.95 -10.98
N PHE A 134 10.09 -6.23 -11.36
CA PHE A 134 10.66 -6.67 -12.64
C PHE A 134 9.92 -6.05 -13.82
N TYR A 135 8.60 -6.00 -13.74
CA TYR A 135 7.78 -5.34 -14.77
C TYR A 135 8.09 -3.82 -14.86
N PHE A 136 8.24 -3.12 -13.73
CA PHE A 136 8.64 -1.71 -13.73
C PHE A 136 10.04 -1.49 -14.30
N GLN A 137 10.98 -2.38 -13.99
CA GLN A 137 12.33 -2.34 -14.54
C GLN A 137 12.31 -2.41 -16.07
N GLU A 138 11.55 -3.33 -16.66
CA GLU A 138 11.44 -3.48 -18.12
C GLU A 138 10.92 -2.20 -18.77
N ARG A 139 9.93 -1.54 -18.15
CA ARG A 139 9.37 -0.26 -18.63
C ARG A 139 10.42 0.84 -18.66
N VAL A 140 11.07 1.11 -17.53
CA VAL A 140 12.10 2.15 -17.44
C VAL A 140 13.27 1.89 -18.40
N GLN A 141 13.69 0.62 -18.55
CA GLN A 141 14.77 0.28 -19.48
C GLN A 141 14.34 0.49 -20.95
N SER A 142 13.12 0.12 -21.32
CA SER A 142 12.63 0.27 -22.69
C SER A 142 12.65 1.73 -23.17
N GLU A 143 12.32 2.68 -22.29
CA GLU A 143 12.34 4.11 -22.61
C GLU A 143 13.75 4.65 -22.84
N GLN A 144 14.74 4.15 -22.09
CA GLN A 144 16.15 4.53 -22.24
C GLN A 144 16.73 4.11 -23.61
N PHE A 145 16.27 2.98 -24.15
CA PHE A 145 16.70 2.52 -25.48
C PHE A 145 16.01 3.29 -26.62
N THR A 146 14.77 3.73 -26.43
CA THR A 146 14.05 4.54 -27.45
C THR A 146 14.52 5.98 -27.54
N SER A 147 15.06 6.54 -26.44
CA SER A 147 15.56 7.93 -26.40
C SER A 147 16.98 8.10 -26.92
N THR A 148 17.76 7.01 -27.04
CA THR A 148 19.14 7.04 -27.58
C THR A 148 19.20 6.91 -29.11
N HIS A 149 18.07 6.75 -29.79
CA HIS A 149 17.98 6.56 -31.25
C HIS A 149 17.30 7.70 -32.02
N ASN A 150 17.07 8.86 -31.37
CA ASN A 150 16.54 10.07 -32.02
C ASN A 150 17.58 11.21 -32.03
#